data_AF-A0A7X7X2S6-F1
#
_entry.id   AF-A0A7X7X2S6-F1
#
_cell.length_a   1.000
_cell.length_b   1.000
_cell.length_c   1.000
_cell.angle_alpha   90.00
_cell.angle_beta   90.00
_cell.angle_gamma   90.00
#
_symmetry.space_group_name_H-M   'P 1'
#
loop_
_entity.id
_entity.type
_entity.pdbx_description
1 polymer ?
#
loop_
_entity_poly.entity_id
_entity_poly.type
_entity_poly.pdbx_seq_one_letter_code
_entity_poly.pdbx_strand_id
1 'polypeptide(L)'
;VCDSTFDLMITVDCGITAKQQVEAIQKRRFEMGKPLDIIITDHHQCQEGQIPQAYAILNPHMPDCPYPFKYLCGAGIALKLVQAVGIMMGKPEVFKEYLDLAALATIADIVDLTGENRVIASLGLKKINQNCCLGIKALMDTAGFSAGILDSRRVSFMLAPRVNAAGRMGDAKRAVLLFTTHDPVEARNIAEELNRTNTLRQEVQDAIFNQAVKMIESDDGYESNMVTVAWGEGWHHGVVGIVASKLVDRYHKPAFVFSVEDGMAVGSGRSVPGYNLFKCMESQSSLLQKFGGHEQAGGLTLAADSIPAFKEGVNRHAAENMTHEAMEPVLNIHCILDPEDITMENAKRLSLLEPYGQGNPMPTLLVKGVRVTDIRLVGEGKHLKLRFGNDRSTFDTVFFGQGELERYIRIGDRLDIVFNLSINVWQGAEYLQVRILDMSMDEETVSRNRFLMEAARRFELLDCDYDWLYNGINNRLVKADDITVQRDDLAAVYRYVMKHGIDRMAIADLFWHARVIADEFKRTMNFY
;
A
#
# COMPACT_ATOMS: atom_id res chain seq x y z
N VAL A 1 -17.13 34.29 8.52
CA VAL A 1 -16.04 35.07 7.86
C VAL A 1 -16.45 36.53 7.71
N CYS A 2 -17.57 36.85 7.05
CA CYS A 2 -17.99 38.25 6.85
C CYS A 2 -18.27 39.01 8.17
N ASP A 3 -18.70 38.31 9.22
CA ASP A 3 -18.97 38.89 10.54
C ASP A 3 -17.73 39.04 11.45
N SER A 4 -16.54 38.61 11.00
CA SER A 4 -15.33 38.71 11.81
C SER A 4 -14.73 40.12 11.81
N THR A 5 -13.88 40.40 12.79
CA THR A 5 -13.19 41.71 12.94
C THR A 5 -11.81 41.76 12.29
N PHE A 6 -11.36 40.70 11.61
CA PHE A 6 -10.03 40.67 10.99
C PHE A 6 -10.06 41.35 9.62
N ASP A 7 -9.00 42.09 9.30
CA ASP A 7 -8.82 42.80 8.02
C ASP A 7 -7.95 42.02 7.01
N LEU A 8 -7.36 40.90 7.46
CA LEU A 8 -6.56 39.97 6.66
C LEU A 8 -6.97 38.52 6.92
N MET A 9 -7.09 37.73 5.85
CA MET A 9 -7.32 36.28 5.88
C MET A 9 -6.18 35.58 5.13
N ILE A 10 -5.54 34.61 5.77
CA ILE A 10 -4.52 33.75 5.13
C ILE A 10 -5.09 32.34 5.09
N THR A 11 -5.24 31.76 3.90
CA THR A 11 -5.59 30.34 3.76
C THR A 11 -4.31 29.51 3.74
N VAL A 12 -4.39 28.31 4.32
CA VAL A 12 -3.31 27.31 4.28
C VAL A 12 -3.90 26.04 3.73
N ASP A 13 -3.20 25.43 2.77
CA ASP A 13 -3.55 24.14 2.17
C ASP A 13 -4.90 24.13 1.41
N CYS A 14 -5.39 25.31 1.05
CA CYS A 14 -6.64 25.47 0.32
C CYS A 14 -6.77 26.86 -0.30
N GLY A 15 -7.69 26.98 -1.26
CA GLY A 15 -8.15 28.25 -1.81
C GLY A 15 -7.84 28.46 -3.29
N ILE A 16 -6.90 27.71 -3.89
CA ILE A 16 -6.46 27.98 -5.28
C ILE A 16 -7.55 27.77 -6.34
N THR A 17 -8.58 26.99 -6.05
CA THR A 17 -9.76 26.78 -6.92
C THR A 17 -11.03 27.42 -6.36
N ALA A 18 -10.94 28.17 -5.27
CA ALA A 18 -12.09 28.71 -4.54
C ALA A 18 -12.55 30.10 -5.05
N LYS A 19 -12.50 30.33 -6.36
CA LYS A 19 -12.75 31.65 -6.96
C LYS A 19 -14.08 32.24 -6.56
N GLN A 20 -15.16 31.48 -6.70
CA GLN A 20 -16.51 31.94 -6.38
C GLN A 20 -16.65 32.31 -4.89
N GLN A 21 -16.02 31.55 -4.00
CA GLN A 21 -16.04 31.78 -2.56
C GLN A 21 -15.27 33.05 -2.20
N VAL A 22 -14.07 33.24 -2.78
CA VAL A 22 -13.24 34.43 -2.57
C VAL A 22 -13.94 35.68 -3.07
N GLU A 23 -14.50 35.66 -4.29
CA GLU A 23 -15.28 36.77 -4.86
C GLU A 23 -16.51 37.12 -4.00
N ALA A 24 -17.24 36.11 -3.52
CA ALA A 24 -18.39 36.31 -2.65
C ALA A 24 -18.00 36.95 -1.30
N ILE A 25 -16.87 36.54 -0.72
CA ILE A 25 -16.35 37.12 0.53
C ILE A 25 -15.95 38.58 0.30
N GLN A 26 -15.16 38.87 -0.73
CA GLN A 26 -14.69 40.21 -1.05
C GLN A 26 -15.86 41.16 -1.33
N LYS A 27 -16.83 40.72 -2.14
CA LYS A 27 -18.04 41.52 -2.45
C LYS A 27 -18.80 41.90 -1.18
N ARG A 28 -19.12 40.93 -0.32
CA ARG A 28 -19.86 41.20 0.93
C ARG A 28 -19.08 42.12 1.87
N ARG A 29 -17.78 41.91 2.02
CA ARG A 29 -16.90 42.73 2.85
C ARG A 29 -16.81 44.17 2.35
N PHE A 30 -16.73 44.36 1.04
CA PHE A 30 -16.79 45.67 0.41
C PHE A 30 -18.14 46.37 0.66
N GLU A 31 -19.26 45.68 0.47
CA GLU A 31 -20.62 46.19 0.74
C GLU A 31 -20.80 46.60 2.22
N MET A 32 -20.12 45.92 3.14
CA MET A 32 -20.10 46.26 4.57
C MET A 32 -19.15 47.42 4.93
N GLY A 33 -18.44 48.01 3.97
CA GLY A 33 -17.45 49.06 4.20
C GLY A 33 -16.20 48.57 4.96
N LYS A 34 -15.94 47.26 4.95
CA LYS A 34 -14.82 46.61 5.65
C LYS A 34 -14.09 45.67 4.68
N PRO A 35 -13.28 46.18 3.75
CA PRO A 35 -12.49 45.35 2.84
C PRO A 35 -11.66 44.31 3.60
N LEU A 36 -11.52 43.12 3.03
CA LEU A 36 -10.74 42.03 3.61
C LEU A 36 -9.68 41.61 2.59
N ASP A 37 -8.40 41.76 2.96
CA ASP A 37 -7.31 41.21 2.18
C ASP A 37 -7.28 39.69 2.35
N ILE A 38 -7.07 38.97 1.26
CA ILE A 38 -7.00 37.50 1.25
C ILE A 38 -5.67 37.09 0.64
N ILE A 39 -4.87 36.36 1.40
CA ILE A 39 -3.65 35.70 0.93
C ILE A 39 -3.93 34.21 0.86
N ILE A 40 -3.67 33.61 -0.29
CA ILE A 40 -3.87 32.17 -0.50
C ILE A 40 -2.51 31.49 -0.42
N THR A 41 -2.35 30.52 0.48
CA THR A 41 -1.18 29.62 0.49
C THR A 41 -1.67 28.19 0.25
N ASP A 42 -1.30 27.61 -0.89
CA ASP A 42 -1.87 26.36 -1.38
C ASP A 42 -0.87 25.67 -2.31
N HIS A 43 -1.00 24.36 -2.47
CA HIS A 43 -0.13 23.53 -3.31
C HIS A 43 -0.90 22.66 -4.31
N HIS A 44 -2.23 22.76 -4.34
CA HIS A 44 -3.04 22.04 -5.31
C HIS A 44 -2.82 22.55 -6.75
N GLN A 45 -3.16 21.72 -7.73
CA GLN A 45 -3.10 22.10 -9.14
C GLN A 45 -4.01 23.29 -9.44
N CYS A 46 -3.46 24.29 -10.14
CA CYS A 46 -4.24 25.42 -10.64
C CYS A 46 -5.18 24.95 -11.74
N GLN A 47 -6.45 25.36 -11.65
CA GLN A 47 -7.43 25.13 -12.71
C GLN A 47 -7.72 26.46 -13.42
N GLU A 48 -7.57 26.47 -14.75
CA GLU A 48 -7.82 27.66 -15.55
C GLU A 48 -9.25 28.18 -15.32
N GLY A 49 -9.39 29.50 -15.18
CA GLY A 49 -10.68 30.14 -14.87
C GLY A 49 -11.15 30.01 -13.42
N GLN A 50 -10.55 29.13 -12.60
CA GLN A 50 -10.89 28.94 -11.17
C GLN A 50 -9.87 29.57 -10.20
N ILE A 51 -8.78 30.16 -10.71
CA ILE A 51 -7.82 30.90 -9.88
C ILE A 51 -8.50 32.18 -9.34
N PRO A 52 -8.60 32.38 -8.02
CA PRO A 52 -9.22 33.56 -7.44
C PRO A 52 -8.42 34.84 -7.65
N GLN A 53 -9.10 35.98 -7.64
CA GLN A 53 -8.44 37.28 -7.48
C GLN A 53 -8.23 37.56 -5.99
N ALA A 54 -7.02 37.29 -5.50
CA ALA A 54 -6.63 37.48 -4.10
C ALA A 54 -5.56 38.59 -3.97
N TYR A 55 -5.32 39.09 -2.76
CA TYR A 55 -4.25 40.06 -2.49
C TYR A 55 -2.88 39.48 -2.84
N ALA A 56 -2.65 38.22 -2.48
CA ALA A 56 -1.49 37.44 -2.92
C ALA A 56 -1.83 35.95 -3.01
N ILE A 57 -1.14 35.23 -3.90
CA ILE A 57 -1.23 33.78 -4.04
C ILE A 57 0.17 33.18 -3.99
N LEU A 58 0.40 32.30 -3.02
CA LEU A 58 1.61 31.52 -2.85
C LEU A 58 1.28 30.07 -3.20
N ASN A 59 1.44 29.72 -4.47
CA ASN A 59 1.32 28.36 -4.95
C ASN A 59 2.42 28.08 -6.00
N PRO A 60 3.30 27.07 -5.81
CA PRO A 60 4.34 26.73 -6.77
C PRO A 60 3.81 26.38 -8.17
N HIS A 61 2.57 25.91 -8.29
CA HIS A 61 1.92 25.53 -9.54
C HIS A 61 1.23 26.70 -10.26
N MET A 62 1.36 27.93 -9.77
CA MET A 62 0.88 29.10 -10.53
C MET A 62 1.52 29.13 -11.93
N PRO A 63 0.75 29.48 -12.98
CA PRO A 63 1.31 29.72 -14.31
C PRO A 63 2.50 30.68 -14.22
N ASP A 64 3.57 30.38 -14.95
CA ASP A 64 4.81 31.16 -15.00
C ASP A 64 5.57 31.36 -13.67
N CYS A 65 5.21 30.62 -12.61
CA CYS A 65 5.90 30.69 -11.33
C CYS A 65 7.35 30.18 -11.46
N PRO A 66 8.39 31.00 -11.19
CA PRO A 66 9.79 30.58 -11.34
C PRO A 66 10.30 29.75 -10.16
N TYR A 67 9.48 29.52 -9.13
CA TYR A 67 9.92 28.79 -7.93
C TYR A 67 10.36 27.36 -8.31
N PRO A 68 11.59 26.95 -7.97
CA PRO A 68 12.22 25.78 -8.59
C PRO A 68 11.64 24.45 -8.10
N PHE A 69 11.12 24.39 -6.88
CA PHE A 69 10.61 23.16 -6.28
C PHE A 69 9.09 23.17 -6.18
N LYS A 70 8.43 22.35 -6.99
CA LYS A 70 6.96 22.40 -7.16
C LYS A 70 6.17 21.57 -6.15
N TYR A 71 6.84 20.77 -5.31
CA TYR A 71 6.18 19.69 -4.57
C TYR A 71 5.97 19.97 -3.07
N LEU A 72 6.15 21.22 -2.59
CA LEU A 72 5.89 21.56 -1.19
C LEU A 72 4.43 21.23 -0.82
N CYS A 73 4.20 20.63 0.35
CA CYS A 73 2.85 20.55 0.93
C CYS A 73 2.39 21.92 1.46
N GLY A 74 1.10 22.09 1.77
CA GLY A 74 0.58 23.36 2.31
C GLY A 74 1.32 23.86 3.56
N ALA A 75 1.66 22.96 4.48
CA ALA A 75 2.47 23.33 5.66
C ALA A 75 3.93 23.69 5.31
N GLY A 76 4.49 23.11 4.25
CA GLY A 76 5.79 23.49 3.71
C GLY A 76 5.78 24.92 3.16
N ILE A 77 4.71 25.30 2.45
CA ILE A 77 4.50 26.68 1.98
C ILE A 77 4.32 27.64 3.16
N ALA A 78 3.53 27.25 4.17
CA ALA A 78 3.36 28.05 5.39
C ALA A 78 4.71 28.25 6.12
N LEU A 79 5.57 27.22 6.19
CA LEU A 79 6.91 27.34 6.75
C LEU A 79 7.78 28.34 5.96
N LYS A 80 7.68 28.35 4.63
CA LYS A 80 8.37 29.35 3.79
C LYS A 80 7.85 30.76 4.02
N LEU A 81 6.55 30.93 4.21
CA LEU A 81 5.97 32.23 4.57
C LEU A 81 6.51 32.70 5.94
N VAL A 82 6.53 31.83 6.95
CA VAL A 82 7.12 32.13 8.27
C VAL A 82 8.60 32.49 8.14
N GLN A 83 9.36 31.78 7.31
CA GLN A 83 10.77 32.08 7.04
C GLN A 83 10.93 33.48 6.43
N ALA A 84 10.14 33.81 5.41
CA ALA A 84 10.20 35.12 4.74
C ALA A 84 9.84 36.28 5.70
N VAL A 85 8.75 36.13 6.45
CA VAL A 85 8.33 37.12 7.47
C VAL A 85 9.40 37.26 8.56
N GLY A 86 9.97 36.15 9.01
CA GLY A 86 11.07 36.14 9.98
C GLY A 86 12.27 36.94 9.51
N ILE A 87 12.71 36.74 8.26
CA ILE A 87 13.82 37.51 7.66
C ILE A 87 13.50 39.01 7.67
N MET A 88 12.29 39.40 7.25
CA MET A 88 11.86 40.81 7.23
C MET A 88 11.81 41.44 8.64
N MET A 89 11.53 40.64 9.66
CA MET A 89 11.48 41.07 11.06
C MET A 89 12.83 40.98 11.79
N GLY A 90 13.93 40.65 11.10
CA GLY A 90 15.25 40.46 11.73
C GLY A 90 15.38 39.18 12.56
N LYS A 91 14.51 38.18 12.33
CA LYS A 91 14.47 36.87 12.98
C LYS A 91 14.58 35.73 11.93
N PRO A 92 15.71 35.63 11.20
CA PRO A 92 15.83 34.70 10.06
C PRO A 92 15.69 33.21 10.44
N GLU A 93 15.86 32.87 11.72
CA GLU A 93 15.85 31.50 12.23
C GLU A 93 14.50 31.06 12.83
N VAL A 94 13.50 31.95 12.88
CA VAL A 94 12.21 31.68 13.55
C VAL A 94 11.47 30.46 12.97
N PHE A 95 11.65 30.18 11.67
CA PHE A 95 11.05 29.01 11.03
C PHE A 95 11.51 27.67 11.65
N LYS A 96 12.71 27.62 12.27
CA LYS A 96 13.22 26.41 12.93
C LYS A 96 12.36 25.97 14.12
N GLU A 97 11.57 26.87 14.69
CA GLU A 97 10.61 26.56 15.75
C GLU A 97 9.51 25.61 15.25
N TYR A 98 9.16 25.67 13.96
CA TYR A 98 8.01 24.98 13.36
C TYR A 98 8.40 23.80 12.44
N LEU A 99 9.70 23.42 12.40
CA LEU A 99 10.20 22.35 11.51
C LEU A 99 9.58 20.98 11.78
N ASP A 100 9.26 20.68 13.04
CA ASP A 100 8.63 19.43 13.45
C ASP A 100 7.18 19.33 12.98
N LEU A 101 6.41 20.42 13.10
CA LEU A 101 5.06 20.52 12.54
C LEU A 101 5.07 20.42 11.01
N ALA A 102 5.99 21.13 10.36
CA ALA A 102 6.15 21.06 8.90
C ALA A 102 6.51 19.64 8.45
N ALA A 103 7.45 18.97 9.12
CA ALA A 103 7.81 17.58 8.79
C ALA A 103 6.66 16.59 9.01
N LEU A 104 5.90 16.72 10.11
CA LEU A 104 4.70 15.91 10.35
C LEU A 104 3.72 16.06 9.18
N ALA A 105 3.44 17.30 8.77
CA ALA A 105 2.53 17.57 7.66
C ALA A 105 3.08 17.08 6.31
N THR A 106 4.35 17.33 5.99
CA THR A 106 5.00 16.84 4.77
C THR A 106 4.92 15.31 4.66
N ILE A 107 5.15 14.58 5.76
CA ILE A 107 5.05 13.12 5.77
C ILE A 107 3.58 12.67 5.72
N ALA A 108 2.67 13.37 6.40
CA ALA A 108 1.24 13.04 6.43
C ALA A 108 0.54 13.25 5.08
N ASP A 109 1.01 14.21 4.29
CA ASP A 109 0.47 14.58 2.98
C ASP A 109 1.01 13.70 1.83
N ILE A 110 1.95 12.79 2.14
CA ILE A 110 2.49 11.81 1.17
C ILE A 110 3.06 12.52 -0.08
N VAL A 111 3.61 13.72 0.07
CA VAL A 111 4.32 14.41 -1.00
C VAL A 111 5.71 13.80 -1.19
N ASP A 112 6.30 13.99 -2.38
CA ASP A 112 7.63 13.50 -2.70
C ASP A 112 8.67 14.02 -1.69
N LEU A 113 9.34 13.11 -0.98
CA LEU A 113 10.44 13.37 -0.05
C LEU A 113 11.77 13.55 -0.80
N THR A 114 11.75 14.45 -1.77
CA THR A 114 12.92 14.90 -2.54
C THR A 114 13.13 16.41 -2.31
N GLY A 115 14.24 16.95 -2.79
CA GLY A 115 14.52 18.40 -2.75
C GLY A 115 14.24 19.04 -1.38
N GLU A 116 13.37 20.04 -1.34
CA GLU A 116 13.08 20.78 -0.11
C GLU A 116 12.25 19.98 0.89
N ASN A 117 11.30 19.15 0.43
CA ASN A 117 10.53 18.29 1.32
C ASN A 117 11.43 17.31 2.08
N ARG A 118 12.46 16.77 1.42
CA ARG A 118 13.47 15.92 2.07
C ARG A 118 14.20 16.67 3.17
N VAL A 119 14.59 17.92 2.92
CA VAL A 119 15.28 18.77 3.91
C VAL A 119 14.36 19.08 5.09
N ILE A 120 13.11 19.47 4.83
CA ILE A 120 12.10 19.74 5.87
C ILE A 120 11.86 18.49 6.71
N ALA A 121 11.58 17.34 6.07
CA ALA A 121 11.35 16.08 6.76
C ALA A 121 12.57 15.64 7.57
N SER A 122 13.78 15.70 7.02
CA SER A 122 15.01 15.30 7.72
C SER A 122 15.29 16.18 8.95
N LEU A 123 15.25 17.50 8.79
CA LEU A 123 15.49 18.43 9.90
C LEU A 123 14.37 18.39 10.94
N GLY A 124 13.12 18.26 10.50
CA GLY A 124 11.98 18.17 11.39
C GLY A 124 11.92 16.84 12.14
N LEU A 125 12.22 15.70 11.53
CA LEU A 125 12.38 14.42 12.24
C LEU A 125 13.49 14.49 13.27
N LYS A 126 14.61 15.13 12.95
CA LYS A 126 15.68 15.37 13.93
C LYS A 126 15.17 16.20 15.11
N LYS A 127 14.44 17.27 14.85
CA LYS A 127 13.79 18.09 15.89
C LYS A 127 12.79 17.25 16.70
N ILE A 128 11.97 16.42 16.05
CA ILE A 128 10.97 15.59 16.73
C ILE A 128 11.63 14.66 17.76
N ASN A 129 12.73 14.02 17.37
CA ASN A 129 13.46 13.07 18.20
C ASN A 129 14.30 13.73 19.31
N GLN A 130 14.56 15.03 19.23
CA GLN A 130 15.41 15.75 20.19
C GLN A 130 14.61 16.66 21.13
N ASN A 131 13.76 17.52 20.57
CA ASN A 131 12.98 18.53 21.28
C ASN A 131 11.78 18.97 20.42
N CYS A 132 10.79 18.08 20.30
CA CYS A 132 9.51 18.39 19.63
C CYS A 132 8.68 19.40 20.42
N CYS A 133 7.71 20.02 19.73
CA CYS A 133 6.66 20.78 20.35
C CYS A 133 5.77 19.91 21.25
N LEU A 134 5.07 20.57 22.17
CA LEU A 134 4.24 19.91 23.20
C LEU A 134 3.18 18.98 22.59
N GLY A 135 2.52 19.40 21.52
CA GLY A 135 1.49 18.60 20.86
C GLY A 135 2.03 17.31 20.25
N ILE A 136 3.18 17.34 19.58
CA ILE A 136 3.82 16.14 19.03
C ILE A 136 4.25 15.20 20.16
N LYS A 137 4.83 15.75 21.24
CA LYS A 137 5.21 14.96 22.42
C LYS A 137 4.00 14.22 23.01
N ALA A 138 2.89 14.92 23.21
CA ALA A 138 1.66 14.32 23.74
C ALA A 138 1.12 13.21 22.83
N LEU A 139 1.20 13.38 21.49
CA LEU A 139 0.83 12.32 20.54
C LEU A 139 1.75 11.11 20.62
N MET A 140 3.07 11.31 20.74
CA MET A 140 4.03 10.21 20.88
C MET A 140 3.74 9.38 22.13
N ASP A 141 3.57 10.05 23.27
CA ASP A 141 3.27 9.42 24.56
C ASP A 141 1.96 8.62 24.46
N THR A 142 0.91 9.23 23.91
CA THR A 142 -0.41 8.58 23.76
C THR A 142 -0.40 7.45 22.73
N ALA A 143 0.46 7.54 21.71
CA ALA A 143 0.64 6.48 20.72
C ALA A 143 1.42 5.27 21.25
N GLY A 144 1.87 5.31 22.52
CA GLY A 144 2.66 4.24 23.12
C GLY A 144 4.09 4.18 22.61
N PHE A 145 4.61 5.29 22.05
CA PHE A 145 6.00 5.35 21.61
C PHE A 145 6.91 5.48 22.84
N SER A 146 7.50 4.36 23.26
CA SER A 146 8.30 4.30 24.49
C SER A 146 9.81 4.26 24.27
N ALA A 147 10.28 3.90 23.08
CA ALA A 147 11.71 3.78 22.79
C ALA A 147 12.04 3.85 21.27
N GLY A 148 13.27 4.30 20.99
CA GLY A 148 13.87 4.33 19.66
C GLY A 148 13.76 5.68 18.96
N ILE A 149 14.02 5.68 17.65
CA ILE A 149 13.93 6.85 16.78
C ILE A 149 12.55 6.82 16.09
N LEU A 150 11.88 7.96 16.07
CA LEU A 150 10.69 8.18 15.27
C LEU A 150 11.13 8.50 13.84
N ASP A 151 11.02 7.52 12.95
CA ASP A 151 11.27 7.67 11.51
C ASP A 151 10.01 8.14 10.75
N SER A 152 10.15 8.42 9.46
CA SER A 152 9.05 8.86 8.60
C SER A 152 7.90 7.84 8.53
N ARG A 153 8.21 6.55 8.58
CA ARG A 153 7.20 5.48 8.59
C ARG A 153 6.39 5.51 9.88
N ARG A 154 7.03 5.66 11.04
CA ARG A 154 6.35 5.78 12.34
C ARG A 154 5.54 7.05 12.39
N VAL A 155 6.02 8.16 11.82
CA VAL A 155 5.20 9.38 11.68
C VAL A 155 3.93 9.10 10.85
N SER A 156 4.05 8.49 9.67
CA SER A 156 2.91 8.25 8.77
C SER A 156 1.88 7.26 9.32
N PHE A 157 2.31 6.25 10.09
CA PHE A 157 1.41 5.22 10.63
C PHE A 157 1.01 5.41 12.09
N MET A 158 1.78 6.18 12.89
CA MET A 158 1.46 6.41 14.31
C MET A 158 0.93 7.82 14.55
N LEU A 159 1.59 8.89 14.09
CA LEU A 159 1.19 10.25 14.45
C LEU A 159 0.14 10.82 13.51
N ALA A 160 0.40 10.80 12.21
CA ALA A 160 -0.48 11.38 11.19
C ALA A 160 -1.95 10.87 11.26
N PRO A 161 -2.23 9.57 11.47
CA PRO A 161 -3.60 9.07 11.53
C PRO A 161 -4.41 9.65 12.70
N ARG A 162 -3.76 9.95 13.83
CA ARG A 162 -4.42 10.54 15.01
C ARG A 162 -4.86 11.98 14.75
N VAL A 163 -4.00 12.75 14.09
CA VAL A 163 -4.32 14.12 13.65
C VAL A 163 -5.45 14.08 12.62
N ASN A 164 -5.32 13.23 11.60
CA ASN A 164 -6.29 13.12 10.51
C ASN A 164 -7.65 12.57 10.96
N ALA A 165 -7.69 11.76 12.02
CA ALA A 165 -8.95 11.26 12.58
C ALA A 165 -9.86 12.39 13.08
N ALA A 166 -9.29 13.53 13.53
CA ALA A 166 -10.05 14.69 13.95
C ALA A 166 -10.94 15.22 12.82
N GLY A 167 -10.41 15.37 11.60
CA GLY A 167 -11.18 15.85 10.45
C GLY A 167 -12.13 14.82 9.85
N ARG A 168 -11.93 13.52 10.13
CA ARG A 168 -12.74 12.43 9.56
C ARG A 168 -13.92 12.03 10.43
N MET A 169 -13.76 12.09 11.75
CA MET A 169 -14.72 11.54 12.72
C MET A 169 -15.09 12.52 13.84
N GLY A 170 -14.50 13.72 13.89
CA GLY A 170 -14.65 14.65 15.01
C GLY A 170 -14.50 16.12 14.62
N ASP A 171 -14.04 16.93 15.58
CA ASP A 171 -13.80 18.36 15.37
C ASP A 171 -12.32 18.63 15.05
N ALA A 172 -12.05 19.05 13.81
CA ALA A 172 -10.72 19.41 13.34
C ALA A 172 -10.05 20.52 14.17
N LYS A 173 -10.82 21.38 14.85
CA LYS A 173 -10.27 22.44 15.73
C LYS A 173 -9.40 21.88 16.85
N ARG A 174 -9.66 20.64 17.29
CA ARG A 174 -8.89 19.97 18.34
C ARG A 174 -7.45 19.71 17.92
N ALA A 175 -7.24 19.31 16.66
CA ALA A 175 -5.89 19.13 16.13
C ALA A 175 -5.10 20.45 16.12
N VAL A 176 -5.76 21.56 15.78
CA VAL A 176 -5.13 22.89 15.84
C VAL A 176 -4.79 23.26 17.27
N LEU A 177 -5.75 23.12 18.20
CA LEU A 177 -5.58 23.45 19.61
C LEU A 177 -4.41 22.67 20.25
N LEU A 178 -4.25 21.39 19.90
CA LEU A 178 -3.14 20.56 20.36
C LEU A 178 -1.77 21.16 20.01
N PHE A 179 -1.62 21.71 18.80
CA PHE A 179 -0.35 22.26 18.35
C PHE A 179 -0.13 23.73 18.74
N THR A 180 -1.18 24.41 19.21
CA THR A 180 -1.10 25.81 19.65
C THR A 180 -1.17 26.00 21.16
N THR A 181 -1.53 24.97 21.93
CA THR A 181 -1.59 25.07 23.40
C THR A 181 -0.18 25.11 24.02
N HIS A 182 -0.11 25.79 25.17
CA HIS A 182 1.06 25.83 26.03
C HIS A 182 0.86 25.06 27.35
N ASP A 183 -0.33 24.49 27.58
CA ASP A 183 -0.64 23.71 28.78
C ASP A 183 -0.42 22.21 28.53
N PRO A 184 0.55 21.57 29.22
CA PRO A 184 0.80 20.13 29.10
C PRO A 184 -0.40 19.25 29.44
N VAL A 185 -1.28 19.68 30.35
CA VAL A 185 -2.48 18.93 30.73
C VAL A 185 -3.50 18.99 29.60
N GLU A 186 -3.74 20.17 29.04
CA GLU A 186 -4.61 20.34 27.86
C GLU A 186 -4.09 19.54 26.67
N ALA A 187 -2.80 19.63 26.35
CA ALA A 187 -2.19 18.87 25.26
C ALA A 187 -2.38 17.35 25.42
N ARG A 188 -2.20 16.83 26.65
CA ARG A 188 -2.43 15.42 26.95
C ARG A 188 -3.88 15.01 26.71
N ASN A 189 -4.83 15.76 27.26
CA ASN A 189 -6.26 15.47 27.14
C ASN A 189 -6.71 15.46 25.67
N ILE A 190 -6.24 16.44 24.88
CA ILE A 190 -6.54 16.49 23.44
C ILE A 190 -5.90 15.30 22.72
N ALA A 191 -4.65 14.97 23.00
CA ALA A 191 -3.98 13.83 22.38
C ALA A 191 -4.69 12.49 22.67
N GLU A 192 -5.14 12.27 23.91
CA GLU A 192 -5.94 11.11 24.31
C GLU A 192 -7.27 11.05 23.56
N GLU A 193 -7.93 12.19 23.37
CA GLU A 193 -9.16 12.27 22.60
C GLU A 193 -8.96 12.00 21.10
N LEU A 194 -7.88 12.53 20.50
CA LEU A 194 -7.50 12.22 19.12
C LEU A 194 -7.17 10.73 18.96
N ASN A 195 -6.51 10.14 19.94
CA ASN A 195 -6.23 8.71 19.96
C ASN A 195 -7.54 7.88 19.99
N ARG A 196 -8.48 8.23 20.88
CA ARG A 196 -9.80 7.58 20.93
C ARG A 196 -10.55 7.72 19.61
N THR A 197 -10.51 8.90 19.01
CA THR A 197 -11.14 9.18 17.70
C THR A 197 -10.51 8.33 16.59
N ASN A 198 -9.19 8.16 16.59
CA ASN A 198 -8.49 7.27 15.66
C ASN A 198 -8.82 5.79 15.87
N THR A 199 -8.93 5.34 17.12
CA THR A 199 -9.35 3.97 17.45
C THR A 199 -10.77 3.70 16.92
N LEU A 200 -11.73 4.59 17.21
CA LEU A 200 -13.09 4.48 16.68
C LEU A 200 -13.10 4.47 15.15
N ARG A 201 -12.31 5.34 14.52
CA ARG A 201 -12.13 5.35 13.07
C ARG A 201 -11.61 4.01 12.54
N GLN A 202 -10.69 3.35 13.25
CA GLN A 202 -10.18 2.01 12.91
C GLN A 202 -11.26 0.93 13.01
N GLU A 203 -12.02 0.93 14.10
CA GLU A 203 -13.12 -0.01 14.29
C GLU A 203 -14.19 0.12 13.19
N VAL A 204 -14.64 1.35 12.91
CA VAL A 204 -15.62 1.64 11.84
C VAL A 204 -15.06 1.25 10.47
N GLN A 205 -13.80 1.57 10.19
CA GLN A 205 -13.14 1.18 8.94
C GLN A 205 -13.12 -0.33 8.76
N ASP A 206 -12.73 -1.08 9.78
CA ASP A 206 -12.57 -2.53 9.68
C ASP A 206 -13.94 -3.22 9.57
N ALA A 207 -14.96 -2.69 10.25
CA ALA A 207 -16.35 -3.14 10.09
C ALA A 207 -16.86 -2.94 8.65
N ILE A 208 -16.70 -1.73 8.09
CA ILE A 208 -17.11 -1.42 6.71
C ILE A 208 -16.30 -2.26 5.71
N PHE A 209 -15.00 -2.40 5.90
CA PHE A 209 -14.14 -3.20 5.03
C PHE A 209 -14.59 -4.66 4.98
N ASN A 210 -14.87 -5.27 6.13
CA ASN A 210 -15.34 -6.66 6.17
C ASN A 210 -16.71 -6.84 5.50
N GLN A 211 -17.62 -5.87 5.65
CA GLN A 211 -18.90 -5.88 4.94
C GLN A 211 -18.72 -5.74 3.42
N ALA A 212 -17.84 -4.83 2.99
CA ALA A 212 -17.52 -4.62 1.58
C ALA A 212 -16.89 -5.87 0.95
N VAL A 213 -15.94 -6.51 1.63
CA VAL A 213 -15.33 -7.78 1.22
C VAL A 213 -16.40 -8.86 1.04
N LYS A 214 -17.29 -9.02 2.04
CA LYS A 214 -18.39 -10.00 1.95
C LYS A 214 -19.32 -9.73 0.77
N MET A 215 -19.69 -8.46 0.53
CA MET A 215 -20.53 -8.07 -0.60
C MET A 215 -19.86 -8.38 -1.95
N ILE A 216 -18.57 -8.08 -2.06
CA ILE A 216 -17.79 -8.31 -3.27
C ILE A 216 -17.65 -9.81 -3.53
N GLU A 217 -17.22 -10.59 -2.53
CA GLU A 217 -16.95 -12.03 -2.69
C GLU A 217 -18.21 -12.89 -2.79
N SER A 218 -19.40 -12.33 -2.48
CA SER A 218 -20.69 -13.01 -2.69
C SER A 218 -21.30 -12.74 -4.07
N ASP A 219 -20.66 -11.92 -4.90
CA ASP A 219 -21.10 -11.64 -6.27
C ASP A 219 -20.47 -12.65 -7.23
N ASP A 220 -21.30 -13.40 -7.97
CA ASP A 220 -20.85 -14.40 -8.95
C ASP A 220 -19.88 -13.83 -10.00
N GLY A 221 -19.99 -12.54 -10.33
CA GLY A 221 -19.13 -11.87 -11.30
C GLY A 221 -17.82 -11.32 -10.75
N TYR A 222 -17.56 -11.42 -9.44
CA TYR A 222 -16.40 -10.75 -8.79
C TYR A 222 -15.05 -11.13 -9.40
N GLU A 223 -14.83 -12.41 -9.72
CA GLU A 223 -13.55 -12.85 -10.29
C GLU A 223 -13.28 -12.18 -11.64
N SER A 224 -14.30 -12.10 -12.50
CA SER A 224 -14.24 -11.46 -13.82
C SER A 224 -14.27 -9.94 -13.77
N ASN A 225 -14.84 -9.34 -12.73
CA ASN A 225 -14.94 -7.89 -12.61
C ASN A 225 -13.55 -7.27 -12.47
N MET A 226 -13.23 -6.29 -13.31
CA MET A 226 -11.96 -5.55 -13.27
C MET A 226 -12.00 -4.38 -12.28
N VAL A 227 -13.19 -3.99 -11.81
CA VAL A 227 -13.40 -2.92 -10.83
C VAL A 227 -14.25 -3.45 -9.67
N THR A 228 -13.79 -3.22 -8.45
CA THR A 228 -14.56 -3.54 -7.25
C THR A 228 -15.48 -2.39 -6.87
N VAL A 229 -16.75 -2.69 -6.62
CA VAL A 229 -17.76 -1.70 -6.24
C VAL A 229 -18.54 -2.24 -5.04
N ALA A 230 -18.51 -1.51 -3.94
CA ALA A 230 -19.20 -1.85 -2.70
C ALA A 230 -19.98 -0.66 -2.15
N TRP A 231 -21.11 -0.91 -1.50
CA TRP A 231 -21.92 0.12 -0.87
C TRP A 231 -22.65 -0.41 0.36
N GLY A 232 -23.09 0.49 1.23
CA GLY A 232 -23.91 0.12 2.38
C GLY A 232 -24.61 1.31 3.01
N GLU A 233 -25.77 1.04 3.59
CA GLU A 233 -26.55 2.04 4.34
C GLU A 233 -25.84 2.42 5.64
N GLY A 234 -25.79 3.73 5.93
CA GLY A 234 -25.22 4.24 7.17
C GLY A 234 -23.70 4.08 7.32
N TRP A 235 -22.98 3.71 6.24
CA TRP A 235 -21.51 3.69 6.26
C TRP A 235 -20.95 5.10 6.48
N HIS A 236 -19.92 5.24 7.31
CA HIS A 236 -19.41 6.57 7.63
C HIS A 236 -18.64 7.20 6.45
N HIS A 237 -19.11 8.34 5.92
CA HIS A 237 -18.52 9.02 4.76
C HIS A 237 -17.03 9.39 4.95
N GLY A 238 -16.61 9.75 6.17
CA GLY A 238 -15.19 10.03 6.49
C GLY A 238 -14.24 8.82 6.35
N VAL A 239 -14.77 7.61 6.14
CA VAL A 239 -14.03 6.35 6.16
C VAL A 239 -14.04 5.63 4.80
N VAL A 240 -15.05 5.86 3.94
CA VAL A 240 -15.20 5.13 2.66
C VAL A 240 -13.96 5.23 1.75
N GLY A 241 -13.27 6.37 1.74
CA GLY A 241 -12.03 6.53 0.96
C GLY A 241 -10.85 5.68 1.45
N ILE A 242 -10.81 5.35 2.75
CA ILE A 242 -9.78 4.48 3.31
C ILE A 242 -10.10 3.02 3.01
N VAL A 243 -11.39 2.67 3.07
CA VAL A 243 -11.86 1.34 2.68
C VAL A 243 -11.59 1.10 1.20
N ALA A 244 -11.83 2.08 0.33
CA ALA A 244 -11.50 2.00 -1.10
C ALA A 244 -9.99 1.70 -1.30
N SER A 245 -9.10 2.40 -0.60
CA SER A 245 -7.66 2.09 -0.66
C SER A 245 -7.34 0.67 -0.20
N LYS A 246 -7.94 0.20 0.90
CA LYS A 246 -7.75 -1.19 1.37
C LYS A 246 -8.27 -2.24 0.38
N LEU A 247 -9.34 -1.94 -0.36
CA LEU A 247 -9.87 -2.82 -1.39
C LEU A 247 -8.93 -2.89 -2.60
N VAL A 248 -8.34 -1.75 -3.00
CA VAL A 248 -7.26 -1.73 -4.00
C VAL A 248 -6.08 -2.58 -3.53
N ASP A 249 -5.64 -2.43 -2.27
CA ASP A 249 -4.53 -3.22 -1.72
C ASP A 249 -4.84 -4.73 -1.67
N ARG A 250 -6.10 -5.11 -1.41
CA ARG A 250 -6.53 -6.51 -1.31
C ARG A 250 -6.67 -7.19 -2.67
N TYR A 251 -7.29 -6.49 -3.61
CA TYR A 251 -7.74 -7.07 -4.88
C TYR A 251 -6.88 -6.67 -6.07
N HIS A 252 -5.99 -5.68 -5.90
CA HIS A 252 -5.21 -5.08 -6.98
C HIS A 252 -6.08 -4.64 -8.17
N LYS A 253 -7.28 -4.15 -7.86
CA LYS A 253 -8.29 -3.66 -8.81
C LYS A 253 -8.71 -2.25 -8.38
N PRO A 254 -9.04 -1.32 -9.31
CA PRO A 254 -9.71 -0.08 -8.95
C PRO A 254 -10.93 -0.36 -8.07
N ALA A 255 -11.20 0.52 -7.11
CA ALA A 255 -12.25 0.32 -6.12
C ALA A 255 -13.10 1.57 -5.93
N PHE A 256 -14.42 1.39 -5.87
CA PHE A 256 -15.39 2.40 -5.45
C PHE A 256 -16.15 1.92 -4.22
N VAL A 257 -16.24 2.79 -3.21
CA VAL A 257 -16.98 2.52 -1.97
C VAL A 257 -17.97 3.65 -1.72
N PHE A 258 -19.24 3.30 -1.52
CA PHE A 258 -20.34 4.24 -1.32
C PHE A 258 -20.98 4.11 0.07
N SER A 259 -21.23 5.25 0.69
CA SER A 259 -22.19 5.36 1.80
C SER A 259 -23.54 5.76 1.24
N VAL A 260 -24.59 5.04 1.63
CA VAL A 260 -25.96 5.33 1.22
C VAL A 260 -26.75 5.94 2.39
N GLU A 261 -27.36 7.08 2.15
CA GLU A 261 -28.22 7.82 3.09
C GLU A 261 -29.30 8.58 2.30
N ASP A 262 -30.56 8.50 2.73
CA ASP A 262 -31.71 9.20 2.13
C ASP A 262 -31.85 9.04 0.59
N GLY A 263 -31.61 7.83 0.08
CA GLY A 263 -31.69 7.53 -1.36
C GLY A 263 -30.51 8.06 -2.19
N MET A 264 -29.51 8.65 -1.54
CA MET A 264 -28.31 9.19 -2.15
C MET A 264 -27.08 8.40 -1.75
N ALA A 265 -26.17 8.20 -2.71
CA ALA A 265 -24.92 7.49 -2.50
C ALA A 265 -23.74 8.46 -2.65
N VAL A 266 -23.00 8.66 -1.57
CA VAL A 266 -21.76 9.46 -1.55
C VAL A 266 -20.58 8.51 -1.44
N GLY A 267 -19.70 8.54 -2.44
CA GLY A 267 -18.62 7.57 -2.57
C GLY A 267 -17.25 8.17 -2.77
N SER A 268 -16.27 7.29 -2.62
CA SER A 268 -14.87 7.55 -2.94
C SER A 268 -14.32 6.42 -3.80
N GLY A 269 -13.60 6.78 -4.86
CA GLY A 269 -12.88 5.86 -5.72
C GLY A 269 -11.36 5.92 -5.51
N ARG A 270 -10.68 4.79 -5.73
CA ARG A 270 -9.22 4.65 -5.77
C ARG A 270 -8.81 3.81 -6.96
N SER A 271 -7.70 4.20 -7.60
CA SER A 271 -7.19 3.52 -8.81
C SER A 271 -5.99 2.62 -8.51
N VAL A 272 -5.58 1.88 -9.54
CA VAL A 272 -4.28 1.21 -9.63
C VAL A 272 -3.36 2.00 -10.57
N PRO A 273 -2.03 1.79 -10.51
CA PRO A 273 -1.11 2.35 -11.49
C PRO A 273 -1.51 1.99 -12.93
N GLY A 274 -1.44 2.97 -13.83
CA GLY A 274 -1.77 2.77 -15.25
C GLY A 274 -3.25 2.84 -15.61
N TYR A 275 -4.16 3.07 -14.64
CA TYR A 275 -5.58 3.27 -14.90
C TYR A 275 -6.07 4.64 -14.43
N ASN A 276 -6.72 5.39 -15.32
CA ASN A 276 -7.22 6.74 -15.02
C ASN A 276 -8.66 6.72 -14.49
N LEU A 277 -8.78 6.83 -13.17
CA LEU A 277 -10.06 6.81 -12.47
C LEU A 277 -10.94 8.02 -12.80
N PHE A 278 -10.34 9.19 -13.03
CA PHE A 278 -11.11 10.40 -13.38
C PHE A 278 -11.82 10.24 -14.72
N LYS A 279 -11.11 9.74 -15.75
CA LYS A 279 -11.72 9.42 -17.05
C LYS A 279 -12.82 8.35 -16.94
N CYS A 280 -12.61 7.35 -16.08
CA CYS A 280 -13.64 6.36 -15.78
C CYS A 280 -14.90 7.02 -15.18
N MET A 281 -14.76 7.91 -14.20
CA MET A 281 -15.91 8.65 -13.64
C MET A 281 -16.57 9.57 -14.67
N GLU A 282 -15.79 10.28 -15.49
CA GLU A 282 -16.28 11.16 -16.55
C GLU A 282 -17.14 10.39 -17.57
N SER A 283 -16.73 9.16 -17.93
CA SER A 283 -17.51 8.28 -18.81
C SER A 283 -18.88 7.91 -18.23
N GLN A 284 -19.05 8.01 -16.91
CA GLN A 284 -20.30 7.74 -16.19
C GLN A 284 -21.03 9.02 -15.75
N SER A 285 -20.62 10.20 -16.24
CA SER A 285 -21.14 11.51 -15.82
C SER A 285 -22.66 11.65 -15.86
N SER A 286 -23.35 10.95 -16.76
CA SER A 286 -24.83 10.94 -16.85
C SER A 286 -25.51 10.36 -15.60
N LEU A 287 -24.82 9.50 -14.84
CA LEU A 287 -25.30 8.91 -13.59
C LEU A 287 -24.89 9.73 -12.36
N LEU A 288 -23.95 10.65 -12.51
CA LEU A 288 -23.30 11.37 -11.40
C LEU A 288 -23.92 12.75 -11.23
N GLN A 289 -24.36 13.06 -10.01
CA GLN A 289 -24.81 14.40 -9.66
C GLN A 289 -23.62 15.35 -9.39
N LYS A 290 -22.56 14.80 -8.80
CA LYS A 290 -21.30 15.51 -8.51
C LYS A 290 -20.16 14.51 -8.62
N PHE A 291 -19.04 14.92 -9.20
CA PHE A 291 -17.80 14.16 -9.14
C PHE A 291 -16.60 15.08 -9.31
N GLY A 292 -15.44 14.63 -8.82
CA GLY A 292 -14.18 15.34 -8.95
C GLY A 292 -13.03 14.50 -8.42
N GLY A 293 -11.81 14.88 -8.78
CA GLY A 293 -10.60 14.17 -8.36
C GLY A 293 -9.54 14.16 -9.44
N HIS A 294 -8.66 13.18 -9.36
CA HIS A 294 -7.51 13.00 -10.23
C HIS A 294 -7.40 11.52 -10.65
N GLU A 295 -6.33 11.20 -11.37
CA GLU A 295 -6.10 9.87 -11.94
C GLU A 295 -6.19 8.72 -10.92
N GLN A 296 -5.71 8.93 -9.70
CA GLN A 296 -5.57 7.89 -8.67
C GLN A 296 -6.69 7.89 -7.62
N ALA A 297 -7.48 8.95 -7.52
CA ALA A 297 -8.50 9.10 -6.49
C ALA A 297 -9.59 10.09 -6.90
N GLY A 298 -10.83 9.82 -6.50
CA GLY A 298 -11.96 10.72 -6.77
C GLY A 298 -13.09 10.57 -5.78
N GLY A 299 -13.87 11.64 -5.63
CA GLY A 299 -15.12 11.66 -4.88
C GLY A 299 -16.30 11.83 -5.84
N LEU A 300 -17.42 11.17 -5.55
CA LEU A 300 -18.57 11.14 -6.44
C LEU A 300 -19.89 10.96 -5.68
N THR A 301 -20.98 11.39 -6.30
CA THR A 301 -22.34 11.32 -5.75
C THR A 301 -23.32 10.91 -6.85
N LEU A 302 -24.17 9.93 -6.55
CA LEU A 302 -25.22 9.41 -7.45
C LEU A 302 -26.46 8.98 -6.65
N ALA A 303 -27.57 8.75 -7.34
CA ALA A 303 -28.74 8.12 -6.71
C ALA A 303 -28.40 6.66 -6.33
N ALA A 304 -28.91 6.19 -5.18
CA ALA A 304 -28.62 4.83 -4.70
C ALA A 304 -29.04 3.75 -5.71
N ASP A 305 -30.19 3.93 -6.37
CA ASP A 305 -30.71 3.01 -7.39
C ASP A 305 -29.85 2.98 -8.67
N SER A 306 -28.97 3.95 -8.87
CA SER A 306 -28.05 4.01 -10.01
C SER A 306 -26.76 3.22 -9.79
N ILE A 307 -26.47 2.73 -8.57
CA ILE A 307 -25.22 2.01 -8.26
C ILE A 307 -25.03 0.75 -9.13
N PRO A 308 -26.04 -0.10 -9.38
CA PRO A 308 -25.87 -1.26 -10.26
C PRO A 308 -25.50 -0.87 -11.70
N ALA A 309 -26.14 0.15 -12.26
CA ALA A 309 -25.82 0.65 -13.60
C ALA A 309 -24.40 1.26 -13.65
N PHE A 310 -24.01 1.98 -12.59
CA PHE A 310 -22.67 2.51 -12.44
C PHE A 310 -21.61 1.39 -12.39
N LYS A 311 -21.85 0.34 -11.61
CA LYS A 311 -20.94 -0.82 -11.49
C LYS A 311 -20.68 -1.49 -12.84
N GLU A 312 -21.73 -1.69 -13.63
CA GLU A 312 -21.62 -2.23 -14.98
C GLU A 312 -20.82 -1.29 -15.91
N GLY A 313 -21.14 0.00 -15.86
CA GLY A 313 -20.46 1.02 -16.66
C GLY A 313 -18.96 1.13 -16.38
N VAL A 314 -18.54 1.10 -15.10
CA VAL A 314 -17.11 1.18 -14.75
C VAL A 314 -16.35 -0.10 -15.09
N ASN A 315 -16.98 -1.28 -14.98
CA ASN A 315 -16.35 -2.54 -15.38
C ASN A 315 -16.16 -2.60 -16.90
N ARG A 316 -17.15 -2.18 -17.69
CA ARG A 316 -17.01 -2.06 -19.16
C ARG A 316 -15.90 -1.10 -19.56
N HIS A 317 -15.86 0.08 -18.94
CA HIS A 317 -14.78 1.04 -19.21
C HIS A 317 -13.41 0.45 -18.87
N ALA A 318 -13.28 -0.27 -17.74
CA ALA A 318 -12.02 -0.92 -17.37
C ALA A 318 -11.61 -2.01 -18.36
N ALA A 319 -12.55 -2.84 -18.84
CA ALA A 319 -12.28 -3.86 -19.85
C ALA A 319 -11.77 -3.28 -21.18
N GLU A 320 -12.18 -2.07 -21.53
CA GLU A 320 -11.74 -1.38 -22.75
C GLU A 320 -10.42 -0.61 -22.57
N ASN A 321 -10.05 -0.23 -21.35
CA ASN A 321 -9.00 0.76 -21.09
C ASN A 321 -7.92 0.33 -20.08
N MET A 322 -8.00 -0.88 -19.51
CA MET A 322 -7.05 -1.41 -18.54
C MET A 322 -6.55 -2.78 -19.00
N THR A 323 -5.26 -3.05 -18.84
CA THR A 323 -4.70 -4.37 -19.13
C THR A 323 -4.76 -5.27 -17.89
N HIS A 324 -4.67 -6.59 -18.09
CA HIS A 324 -4.56 -7.52 -16.96
C HIS A 324 -3.27 -7.30 -16.16
N GLU A 325 -2.16 -6.89 -16.79
CA GLU A 325 -0.91 -6.61 -16.07
C GLU A 325 -1.06 -5.44 -15.09
N ALA A 326 -1.94 -4.49 -15.36
CA ALA A 326 -2.21 -3.37 -14.43
C ALA A 326 -2.86 -3.84 -13.11
N MET A 327 -3.40 -5.06 -13.06
CA MET A 327 -3.96 -5.69 -11.86
C MET A 327 -2.96 -6.61 -11.15
N GLU A 328 -1.75 -6.77 -11.67
CA GLU A 328 -0.72 -7.58 -11.03
C GLU A 328 0.13 -6.72 -10.07
N PRO A 329 0.38 -7.20 -8.83
CA PRO A 329 1.26 -6.48 -7.92
C PRO A 329 2.70 -6.48 -8.44
N VAL A 330 3.29 -5.28 -8.58
CA VAL A 330 4.66 -5.11 -9.07
C VAL A 330 5.59 -4.72 -7.93
N LEU A 331 6.72 -5.43 -7.82
CA LEU A 331 7.83 -5.07 -6.93
C LEU A 331 9.05 -4.63 -7.75
N ASN A 332 9.44 -3.37 -7.59
CA ASN A 332 10.61 -2.82 -8.26
C ASN A 332 11.90 -3.13 -7.48
N ILE A 333 12.72 -4.03 -8.03
CA ILE A 333 14.02 -4.40 -7.46
C ILE A 333 15.05 -3.34 -7.84
N HIS A 334 15.68 -2.73 -6.84
CA HIS A 334 16.67 -1.68 -7.04
C HIS A 334 18.07 -2.25 -7.23
N CYS A 335 18.39 -3.37 -6.59
CA CYS A 335 19.72 -3.96 -6.63
C CYS A 335 19.65 -5.47 -6.34
N ILE A 336 20.48 -6.23 -7.06
CA ILE A 336 20.75 -7.64 -6.76
C ILE A 336 22.05 -7.68 -5.97
N LEU A 337 22.03 -8.38 -4.83
CA LEU A 337 23.13 -8.48 -3.90
C LEU A 337 23.63 -9.92 -3.81
N ASP A 338 24.89 -10.06 -3.38
CA ASP A 338 25.40 -11.32 -2.88
C ASP A 338 25.04 -11.48 -1.38
N PRO A 339 24.91 -12.71 -0.85
CA PRO A 339 24.63 -12.94 0.57
C PRO A 339 25.60 -12.22 1.51
N GLU A 340 26.86 -12.07 1.11
CA GLU A 340 27.93 -11.40 1.87
C GLU A 340 27.70 -9.89 2.02
N ASP A 341 26.87 -9.27 1.19
CA ASP A 341 26.54 -7.85 1.28
C ASP A 341 25.51 -7.54 2.38
N ILE A 342 24.86 -8.57 2.94
CA ILE A 342 23.82 -8.44 3.96
C ILE A 342 24.48 -8.23 5.33
N THR A 343 24.99 -7.01 5.54
CA THR A 343 25.78 -6.64 6.72
C THR A 343 25.22 -5.41 7.42
N MET A 344 25.58 -5.26 8.71
CA MET A 344 25.28 -4.07 9.50
C MET A 344 25.90 -2.80 8.90
N GLU A 345 27.10 -2.89 8.32
CA GLU A 345 27.76 -1.75 7.70
C GLU A 345 26.98 -1.25 6.48
N ASN A 346 26.56 -2.16 5.59
CA ASN A 346 25.76 -1.79 4.43
C ASN A 346 24.37 -1.27 4.84
N ALA A 347 23.76 -1.81 5.89
CA ALA A 347 22.52 -1.26 6.45
C ALA A 347 22.71 0.20 6.94
N LYS A 348 23.83 0.52 7.60
CA LYS A 348 24.17 1.89 8.01
C LYS A 348 24.35 2.82 6.82
N ARG A 349 25.00 2.35 5.75
CA ARG A 349 25.15 3.14 4.51
C ARG A 349 23.79 3.42 3.86
N LEU A 350 22.90 2.43 3.81
CA LEU A 350 21.55 2.62 3.29
C LEU A 350 20.74 3.63 4.12
N SER A 351 20.88 3.63 5.45
CA SER A 351 20.17 4.61 6.31
C SER A 351 20.54 6.07 6.04
N LEU A 352 21.66 6.36 5.36
CA LEU A 352 21.98 7.73 4.92
C LEU A 352 20.99 8.26 3.87
N LEU A 353 20.24 7.36 3.21
CA LEU A 353 19.19 7.70 2.27
C LEU A 353 17.87 8.10 2.96
N GLU A 354 17.75 7.95 4.27
CA GLU A 354 16.57 8.40 5.01
C GLU A 354 16.41 9.94 4.98
N PRO A 355 15.18 10.46 5.14
CA PRO A 355 13.94 9.74 5.40
C PRO A 355 13.36 9.06 4.15
N TYR A 356 12.87 7.82 4.32
CA TYR A 356 12.16 7.11 3.25
C TYR A 356 10.68 7.54 3.19
N GLY A 357 10.08 7.48 2.00
CA GLY A 357 8.68 7.81 1.78
C GLY A 357 8.38 7.92 0.29
N GLN A 358 7.30 8.64 -0.06
CA GLN A 358 6.97 8.91 -1.46
C GLN A 358 8.14 9.64 -2.15
N GLY A 359 8.46 9.26 -3.39
CA GLY A 359 9.61 9.81 -4.12
C GLY A 359 11.01 9.39 -3.62
N ASN A 360 11.11 8.73 -2.45
CA ASN A 360 12.35 8.15 -1.92
C ASN A 360 12.04 6.85 -1.15
N PRO A 361 11.60 5.79 -1.83
CA PRO A 361 11.21 4.55 -1.16
C PRO A 361 12.42 3.87 -0.50
N MET A 362 12.15 3.03 0.47
CA MET A 362 13.18 2.17 1.04
C MET A 362 13.72 1.22 -0.05
N PRO A 363 15.06 1.05 -0.18
CA PRO A 363 15.64 0.17 -1.18
C PRO A 363 15.09 -1.24 -1.08
N THR A 364 14.59 -1.73 -2.22
CA THR A 364 14.10 -3.11 -2.38
C THR A 364 15.19 -3.91 -3.07
N LEU A 365 15.70 -4.92 -2.36
CA LEU A 365 16.91 -5.67 -2.71
C LEU A 365 16.55 -7.11 -3.01
N LEU A 366 17.31 -7.76 -3.89
CA LEU A 366 17.14 -9.18 -4.22
C LEU A 366 18.42 -9.95 -3.91
N VAL A 367 18.28 -11.13 -3.32
CA VAL A 367 19.34 -12.15 -3.31
C VAL A 367 18.76 -13.47 -3.83
N LYS A 368 19.52 -14.15 -4.69
CA LYS A 368 19.06 -15.35 -5.39
C LYS A 368 19.63 -16.64 -4.80
N GLY A 369 18.83 -17.71 -4.85
CA GLY A 369 19.25 -19.07 -4.57
C GLY A 369 19.81 -19.29 -3.16
N VAL A 370 19.39 -18.50 -2.18
CA VAL A 370 19.88 -18.61 -0.80
C VAL A 370 19.28 -19.84 -0.13
N ARG A 371 20.13 -20.59 0.57
CA ARG A 371 19.73 -21.85 1.21
C ARG A 371 19.11 -21.57 2.58
N VAL A 372 17.94 -22.15 2.82
CA VAL A 372 17.28 -22.15 4.14
C VAL A 372 18.03 -23.07 5.10
N THR A 373 18.44 -22.56 6.25
CA THR A 373 19.17 -23.32 7.28
C THR A 373 18.39 -23.50 8.58
N ASP A 374 17.43 -22.62 8.88
CA ASP A 374 16.56 -22.70 10.04
C ASP A 374 15.21 -22.02 9.74
N ILE A 375 14.13 -22.57 10.28
CA ILE A 375 12.75 -22.11 10.09
C ILE A 375 12.10 -22.00 11.46
N ARG A 376 11.51 -20.83 11.76
CA ARG A 376 10.78 -20.61 13.02
C ARG A 376 9.54 -19.76 12.77
N LEU A 377 8.55 -19.97 13.63
CA LEU A 377 7.40 -19.09 13.73
C LEU A 377 7.60 -18.12 14.89
N VAL A 378 7.18 -16.87 14.71
CA VAL A 378 7.20 -15.83 15.74
C VAL A 378 5.89 -15.06 15.75
N GLY A 379 5.59 -14.39 16.89
CA GLY A 379 4.34 -13.66 17.06
C GLY A 379 3.12 -14.57 17.00
N GLU A 380 3.09 -15.61 17.84
CA GLU A 380 1.98 -16.58 17.94
C GLU A 380 1.66 -17.30 16.62
N GLY A 381 2.68 -17.59 15.80
CA GLY A 381 2.48 -18.27 14.52
C GLY A 381 2.20 -17.34 13.34
N LYS A 382 2.00 -16.03 13.57
CA LYS A 382 1.63 -15.07 12.51
C LYS A 382 2.75 -14.75 11.54
N HIS A 383 4.01 -14.86 11.96
CA HIS A 383 5.16 -14.40 11.18
C HIS A 383 6.16 -15.53 10.98
N LEU A 384 6.72 -15.59 9.78
CA LEU A 384 7.73 -16.57 9.41
C LEU A 384 9.12 -15.95 9.61
N LYS A 385 9.98 -16.62 10.37
CA LYS A 385 11.39 -16.27 10.53
C LYS A 385 12.21 -17.35 9.83
N LEU A 386 13.03 -16.94 8.87
CA LEU A 386 13.94 -17.84 8.15
C LEU A 386 15.38 -17.40 8.41
N ARG A 387 16.26 -18.37 8.60
CA ARG A 387 17.69 -18.15 8.51
C ARG A 387 18.18 -18.66 7.16
N PHE A 388 18.94 -17.83 6.48
CA PHE A 388 19.61 -18.19 5.24
C PHE A 388 21.11 -18.22 5.45
N GLY A 389 21.79 -19.02 4.64
CA GLY A 389 23.24 -18.93 4.57
C GLY A 389 23.93 -20.13 3.95
N ASN A 390 25.25 -20.04 3.93
CA ASN A 390 26.19 -21.09 3.58
C ASN A 390 27.25 -21.19 4.69
N ASP A 391 28.35 -21.92 4.45
CA ASP A 391 29.44 -22.06 5.42
C ASP A 391 30.19 -20.74 5.73
N ARG A 392 29.98 -19.67 4.95
CA ARG A 392 30.70 -18.38 5.02
C ARG A 392 29.86 -17.26 5.60
N SER A 393 28.57 -17.19 5.28
CA SER A 393 27.68 -16.11 5.69
C SER A 393 26.30 -16.66 6.08
N THR A 394 25.74 -16.11 7.16
CA THR A 394 24.36 -16.40 7.58
C THR A 394 23.67 -15.11 7.99
N PHE A 395 22.37 -15.02 7.74
CA PHE A 395 21.55 -13.88 8.15
C PHE A 395 20.13 -14.32 8.50
N ASP A 396 19.58 -13.67 9.53
CA ASP A 396 18.20 -13.88 9.98
C ASP A 396 17.25 -12.92 9.25
N THR A 397 16.10 -13.45 8.85
CA THR A 397 15.06 -12.70 8.13
C THR A 397 13.71 -12.84 8.80
N VAL A 398 12.81 -11.91 8.52
CA VAL A 398 11.41 -11.99 8.95
C VAL A 398 10.47 -11.69 7.78
N PHE A 399 9.47 -12.54 7.58
CA PHE A 399 8.37 -12.33 6.67
C PHE A 399 7.06 -12.15 7.45
N PHE A 400 6.66 -10.90 7.59
CA PHE A 400 5.51 -10.53 8.40
C PHE A 400 4.19 -10.98 7.76
N GLY A 401 3.41 -11.75 8.51
CA GLY A 401 2.06 -12.18 8.14
C GLY A 401 2.03 -13.48 7.34
N GLN A 402 3.20 -14.07 7.09
CA GLN A 402 3.36 -15.22 6.20
C GLN A 402 3.72 -16.50 6.96
N GLY A 403 3.27 -16.63 8.21
CA GLY A 403 3.52 -17.82 9.04
C GLY A 403 3.01 -19.12 8.41
N GLU A 404 1.90 -19.05 7.66
CA GLU A 404 1.32 -20.19 6.96
C GLU A 404 2.29 -20.85 5.97
N LEU A 405 3.26 -20.09 5.44
CA LEU A 405 4.25 -20.59 4.47
C LEU A 405 5.22 -21.61 5.05
N GLU A 406 5.35 -21.69 6.38
CA GLU A 406 6.21 -22.68 7.05
C GLU A 406 5.90 -24.12 6.59
N ARG A 407 4.62 -24.43 6.33
CA ARG A 407 4.20 -25.76 5.89
C ARG A 407 4.72 -26.13 4.49
N TYR A 408 5.11 -25.15 3.68
CA TYR A 408 5.53 -25.33 2.28
C TYR A 408 7.05 -25.23 2.08
N ILE A 409 7.80 -24.75 3.08
CA ILE A 409 9.26 -24.54 3.00
C ILE A 409 9.97 -25.60 3.85
N ARG A 410 11.11 -26.09 3.38
CA ARG A 410 11.94 -27.07 4.07
C ARG A 410 13.37 -26.57 4.24
N ILE A 411 14.03 -27.04 5.30
CA ILE A 411 15.46 -26.81 5.49
C ILE A 411 16.21 -27.43 4.30
N GLY A 412 17.11 -26.65 3.69
CA GLY A 412 17.85 -27.03 2.48
C GLY A 412 17.28 -26.45 1.19
N ASP A 413 16.03 -25.97 1.19
CA ASP A 413 15.43 -25.30 0.03
C ASP A 413 16.24 -24.07 -0.37
N ARG A 414 16.24 -23.78 -1.67
CA ARG A 414 16.84 -22.57 -2.24
C ARG A 414 15.73 -21.62 -2.65
N LEU A 415 15.84 -20.39 -2.18
CA LEU A 415 14.85 -19.35 -2.42
C LEU A 415 15.52 -18.10 -2.97
N ASP A 416 14.84 -17.43 -3.89
CA ASP A 416 15.09 -16.04 -4.22
C ASP A 416 14.25 -15.20 -3.25
N ILE A 417 14.85 -14.22 -2.60
CA ILE A 417 14.13 -13.35 -1.66
C ILE A 417 14.29 -11.89 -2.06
N VAL A 418 13.17 -11.18 -2.07
CA VAL A 418 13.08 -9.73 -2.21
C VAL A 418 12.89 -9.14 -0.81
N PHE A 419 13.73 -8.19 -0.40
CA PHE A 419 13.77 -7.73 0.98
C PHE A 419 14.16 -6.26 1.13
N ASN A 420 13.86 -5.70 2.30
CA ASN A 420 14.47 -4.45 2.78
C ASN A 420 15.54 -4.75 3.85
N LEU A 421 16.62 -3.99 3.82
CA LEU A 421 17.72 -4.05 4.78
C LEU A 421 17.72 -2.81 5.68
N SER A 422 17.63 -3.01 7.00
CA SER A 422 17.54 -1.92 7.99
C SER A 422 18.23 -2.27 9.30
N ILE A 423 18.27 -1.30 10.20
CA ILE A 423 18.78 -1.44 11.56
C ILE A 423 17.59 -1.32 12.51
N ASN A 424 17.42 -2.32 13.38
CA ASN A 424 16.48 -2.25 14.47
C ASN A 424 17.22 -1.95 15.78
N VAL A 425 16.74 -0.98 16.55
CA VAL A 425 17.30 -0.65 17.87
C VAL A 425 16.39 -1.21 18.95
N TRP A 426 16.91 -2.13 19.75
CA TRP A 426 16.17 -2.74 20.86
C TRP A 426 16.99 -2.68 22.14
N GLN A 427 16.43 -2.09 23.20
CA GLN A 427 17.10 -1.91 24.49
C GLN A 427 18.52 -1.29 24.39
N GLY A 428 18.70 -0.37 23.43
CA GLY A 428 19.98 0.30 23.18
C GLY A 428 20.99 -0.48 22.33
N ALA A 429 20.68 -1.71 21.92
CA ALA A 429 21.50 -2.50 21.01
C ALA A 429 20.95 -2.45 19.58
N GLU A 430 21.86 -2.39 18.59
CA GLU A 430 21.54 -2.40 17.17
C GLU A 430 21.55 -3.84 16.63
N TYR A 431 20.51 -4.19 15.88
CA TYR A 431 20.33 -5.49 15.24
C TYR A 431 20.09 -5.32 13.76
N LEU A 432 20.71 -6.17 12.94
CA LEU A 432 20.42 -6.21 11.52
C LEU A 432 18.99 -6.72 11.32
N GLN A 433 18.19 -5.99 10.57
CA GLN A 433 16.82 -6.37 10.22
C GLN A 433 16.70 -6.56 8.71
N VAL A 434 16.51 -7.81 8.32
CA VAL A 434 16.21 -8.22 6.94
C VAL A 434 14.73 -8.58 6.86
N ARG A 435 13.92 -7.69 6.28
CA ARG A 435 12.48 -7.90 6.13
C ARG A 435 12.17 -8.39 4.73
N ILE A 436 11.69 -9.62 4.62
CA ILE A 436 11.21 -10.17 3.35
C ILE A 436 9.92 -9.43 2.95
N LEU A 437 9.88 -9.04 1.68
CA LEU A 437 8.74 -8.47 0.99
C LEU A 437 8.05 -9.52 0.12
N ASP A 438 8.85 -10.34 -0.55
CA ASP A 438 8.38 -11.46 -1.35
C ASP A 438 9.46 -12.54 -1.48
N MET A 439 9.06 -13.76 -1.80
CA MET A 439 9.99 -14.86 -2.06
C MET A 439 9.47 -15.79 -3.16
N SER A 440 10.39 -16.39 -3.89
CA SER A 440 10.09 -17.45 -4.84
C SER A 440 11.05 -18.61 -4.68
N MET A 441 10.59 -19.80 -5.04
CA MET A 441 11.50 -20.90 -5.33
C MET A 441 12.30 -20.58 -6.59
N ASP A 442 13.51 -21.10 -6.68
CA ASP A 442 14.30 -20.98 -7.90
C ASP A 442 13.55 -21.58 -9.12
N GLU A 443 13.85 -21.05 -10.30
CA GLU A 443 13.14 -21.39 -11.55
C GLU A 443 13.26 -22.88 -11.91
N GLU A 444 14.36 -23.53 -11.56
CA GLU A 444 14.56 -24.97 -11.77
C GLU A 444 13.59 -25.78 -10.90
N THR A 445 13.47 -25.43 -9.63
CA THR A 445 12.54 -26.04 -8.69
C THR A 445 11.09 -25.82 -9.13
N VAL A 446 10.72 -24.60 -9.53
CA VAL A 446 9.37 -24.28 -10.04
C VAL A 446 9.06 -25.09 -11.30
N SER A 447 9.99 -25.15 -12.24
CA SER A 447 9.82 -25.91 -13.50
C SER A 447 9.64 -27.41 -13.23
N ARG A 448 10.46 -27.98 -12.34
CA ARG A 448 10.34 -29.36 -11.89
C ARG A 448 8.97 -29.63 -11.25
N ASN A 449 8.53 -28.75 -10.35
CA ASN A 449 7.25 -28.93 -9.67
C ASN A 449 6.06 -28.80 -10.63
N ARG A 450 6.13 -27.88 -11.61
CA ARG A 450 5.13 -27.75 -12.67
C ARG A 450 5.02 -29.03 -13.51
N PHE A 451 6.17 -29.59 -13.90
CA PHE A 451 6.22 -30.87 -14.61
C PHE A 451 5.57 -31.99 -13.79
N LEU A 452 5.90 -32.12 -12.50
CA LEU A 452 5.30 -33.13 -11.62
C LEU A 452 3.78 -32.96 -11.46
N MET A 453 3.30 -31.71 -11.36
CA MET A 453 1.87 -31.42 -11.27
C MET A 453 1.13 -31.76 -12.58
N GLU A 454 1.73 -31.44 -13.73
CA GLU A 454 1.16 -31.79 -15.03
C GLU A 454 1.11 -33.31 -15.22
N ALA A 455 2.17 -34.02 -14.82
CA ALA A 455 2.21 -35.48 -14.82
C ALA A 455 1.12 -36.07 -13.91
N ALA A 456 0.94 -35.54 -12.70
CA ALA A 456 -0.09 -36.00 -11.76
C ALA A 456 -1.52 -35.79 -12.30
N ARG A 457 -1.82 -34.61 -12.86
CA ARG A 457 -3.14 -34.33 -13.48
C ARG A 457 -3.43 -35.25 -14.67
N ARG A 458 -2.42 -35.55 -15.48
CA ARG A 458 -2.56 -36.52 -16.58
C ARG A 458 -2.80 -37.94 -16.05
N PHE A 459 -2.27 -38.27 -14.87
CA PHE A 459 -2.52 -39.53 -14.19
C PHE A 459 -3.97 -39.64 -13.68
N GLU A 460 -4.52 -38.57 -13.10
CA GLU A 460 -5.94 -38.52 -12.67
C GLU A 460 -6.92 -38.64 -13.85
N LEU A 461 -6.53 -38.23 -15.07
CA LEU A 461 -7.35 -38.36 -16.27
C LEU A 461 -7.41 -39.80 -16.84
N LEU A 462 -6.52 -40.70 -16.41
CA LEU A 462 -6.57 -42.13 -16.80
C LEU A 462 -7.73 -42.88 -16.12
N ASP A 463 -8.34 -42.30 -15.09
CA ASP A 463 -9.25 -42.98 -14.17
C ASP A 463 -10.71 -43.14 -14.67
N CYS A 464 -11.03 -42.64 -15.88
CA CYS A 464 -12.42 -42.50 -16.31
C CYS A 464 -12.75 -42.95 -17.75
N ASP A 465 -11.81 -43.55 -18.49
CA ASP A 465 -12.05 -43.96 -19.88
C ASP A 465 -12.18 -45.49 -20.02
N TYR A 466 -13.38 -45.98 -20.36
CA TYR A 466 -13.63 -47.40 -20.64
C TYR A 466 -12.97 -47.89 -21.94
N ASP A 467 -12.75 -46.99 -22.90
CA ASP A 467 -12.08 -47.29 -24.17
C ASP A 467 -10.54 -47.25 -24.03
N TRP A 468 -10.04 -46.93 -22.83
CA TRP A 468 -8.64 -47.09 -22.51
C TRP A 468 -8.27 -48.58 -22.61
N LEU A 469 -7.29 -48.88 -23.46
CA LEU A 469 -6.82 -50.23 -23.82
C LEU A 469 -6.71 -51.18 -22.60
N TYR A 470 -6.32 -50.64 -21.46
CA TYR A 470 -6.09 -51.37 -20.23
C TYR A 470 -7.36 -51.81 -19.49
N ASN A 471 -8.40 -50.97 -19.46
CA ASN A 471 -9.71 -51.36 -18.92
C ASN A 471 -10.33 -52.46 -19.79
N GLY A 472 -10.06 -52.44 -21.11
CA GLY A 472 -10.36 -53.53 -22.03
C GLY A 472 -9.61 -54.83 -21.72
N ILE A 473 -8.32 -54.76 -21.37
CA ILE A 473 -7.50 -55.95 -21.01
C ILE A 473 -7.93 -56.55 -19.66
N ASN A 474 -8.19 -55.72 -18.65
CA ASN A 474 -8.56 -56.18 -17.31
C ASN A 474 -10.05 -56.52 -17.17
N ASN A 475 -10.86 -56.15 -18.16
CA ASN A 475 -12.31 -56.36 -18.19
C ASN A 475 -13.02 -55.80 -16.93
N ARG A 476 -12.43 -54.74 -16.35
CA ARG A 476 -12.97 -53.96 -15.24
C ARG A 476 -12.34 -52.57 -15.27
N LEU A 477 -13.08 -51.58 -14.79
CA LEU A 477 -12.55 -50.24 -14.53
C LEU A 477 -11.54 -50.33 -13.38
N VAL A 478 -10.27 -50.04 -13.68
CA VAL A 478 -9.23 -49.89 -12.66
C VAL A 478 -9.32 -48.46 -12.13
N LYS A 479 -9.44 -48.31 -10.81
CA LYS A 479 -9.55 -47.01 -10.14
C LYS A 479 -8.19 -46.49 -9.69
N ALA A 480 -8.03 -45.19 -9.46
CA ALA A 480 -6.81 -44.61 -8.90
C ALA A 480 -6.39 -45.27 -7.58
N ASP A 481 -7.36 -45.65 -6.73
CA ASP A 481 -7.13 -46.36 -5.47
C ASP A 481 -6.56 -47.79 -5.65
N ASP A 482 -6.72 -48.39 -6.84
CA ASP A 482 -6.14 -49.70 -7.18
C ASP A 482 -4.64 -49.58 -7.55
N ILE A 483 -4.14 -48.35 -7.77
CA ILE A 483 -2.77 -48.08 -8.21
C ILE A 483 -1.94 -47.60 -7.01
N THR A 484 -1.08 -48.47 -6.48
CA THR A 484 -0.16 -48.10 -5.40
C THR A 484 1.24 -47.82 -5.96
N VAL A 485 1.61 -46.55 -6.05
CA VAL A 485 2.97 -46.15 -6.46
C VAL A 485 3.88 -46.05 -5.24
N GLN A 486 4.95 -46.85 -5.17
CA GLN A 486 5.93 -46.72 -4.08
C GLN A 486 7.00 -45.67 -4.40
N ARG A 487 7.60 -45.11 -3.35
CA ARG A 487 8.69 -44.12 -3.46
C ARG A 487 9.84 -44.61 -4.34
N ASP A 488 10.16 -45.90 -4.26
CA ASP A 488 11.23 -46.52 -5.04
C ASP A 488 10.89 -46.60 -6.53
N ASP A 489 9.61 -46.76 -6.88
CA ASP A 489 9.14 -46.81 -8.26
C ASP A 489 9.22 -45.42 -8.89
N LEU A 490 8.78 -44.38 -8.17
CA LEU A 490 8.96 -42.98 -8.55
C LEU A 490 10.45 -42.62 -8.75
N ALA A 491 11.33 -43.11 -7.87
CA ALA A 491 12.76 -42.88 -7.99
C ALA A 491 13.39 -43.61 -9.20
N ALA A 492 12.83 -44.74 -9.63
CA ALA A 492 13.25 -45.44 -10.84
C ALA A 492 12.82 -44.69 -12.11
N VAL A 493 11.55 -44.29 -12.18
CA VAL A 493 10.99 -43.48 -13.28
C VAL A 493 11.75 -42.16 -13.42
N TYR A 494 11.96 -41.44 -12.33
CA TYR A 494 12.69 -40.17 -12.35
C TYR A 494 14.13 -40.34 -12.88
N ARG A 495 14.86 -41.35 -12.38
CA ARG A 495 16.22 -41.64 -12.87
C ARG A 495 16.23 -42.01 -14.36
N TYR A 496 15.24 -42.76 -14.82
CA TYR A 496 15.09 -43.12 -16.22
C TYR A 496 14.84 -41.90 -17.10
N VAL A 497 13.89 -41.04 -16.74
CA VAL A 497 13.54 -39.82 -17.49
C VAL A 497 14.73 -38.86 -17.56
N MET A 498 15.41 -38.62 -16.42
CA MET A 498 16.59 -37.75 -16.37
C MET A 498 17.75 -38.30 -17.21
N LYS A 499 17.92 -39.62 -17.28
CA LYS A 499 18.96 -40.27 -18.08
C LYS A 499 18.68 -40.21 -19.59
N HIS A 500 17.41 -40.30 -19.98
CA HIS A 500 17.03 -40.42 -21.40
C HIS A 500 16.53 -39.10 -22.02
N GLY A 501 16.40 -38.03 -21.24
CA GLY A 501 15.98 -36.71 -21.75
C GLY A 501 14.58 -36.74 -22.37
N ILE A 502 13.63 -37.35 -21.65
CA ILE A 502 12.29 -37.58 -22.20
C ILE A 502 11.39 -36.38 -21.89
N ASP A 503 11.21 -35.53 -22.90
CA ASP A 503 10.45 -34.28 -22.75
C ASP A 503 8.95 -34.47 -23.01
N ARG A 504 8.57 -35.51 -23.78
CA ARG A 504 7.18 -35.95 -24.02
C ARG A 504 7.14 -37.46 -24.27
N MET A 505 6.19 -38.16 -23.64
CA MET A 505 5.83 -39.54 -23.99
C MET A 505 4.45 -39.57 -24.63
N ALA A 506 4.31 -40.25 -25.77
CA ALA A 506 2.99 -40.63 -26.25
C ALA A 506 2.46 -41.80 -25.41
N ILE A 507 1.14 -41.90 -25.24
CA ILE A 507 0.51 -42.98 -24.45
C ILE A 507 0.91 -44.35 -24.99
N ALA A 508 1.12 -44.48 -26.31
CA ALA A 508 1.56 -45.72 -26.94
C ALA A 508 2.95 -46.18 -26.50
N ASP A 509 3.83 -45.27 -26.09
CA ASP A 509 5.22 -45.56 -25.74
C ASP A 509 5.39 -45.93 -24.25
N LEU A 510 4.37 -45.67 -23.42
CA LEU A 510 4.42 -45.89 -21.97
C LEU A 510 4.71 -47.36 -21.62
N PHE A 511 4.12 -48.31 -22.33
CA PHE A 511 4.35 -49.75 -22.10
C PHE A 511 5.78 -50.18 -22.41
N TRP A 512 6.38 -49.58 -23.44
CA TRP A 512 7.77 -49.83 -23.78
C TRP A 512 8.70 -49.29 -22.70
N HIS A 513 8.51 -48.02 -22.32
CA HIS A 513 9.32 -47.39 -21.27
C HIS A 513 9.16 -48.07 -19.92
N ALA A 514 7.94 -48.39 -19.50
CA ALA A 514 7.68 -49.13 -18.26
C ALA A 514 8.42 -50.47 -18.22
N ARG A 515 8.45 -51.20 -19.36
CA ARG A 515 9.20 -52.44 -19.47
C ARG A 515 10.71 -52.22 -19.35
N VAL A 516 11.24 -51.20 -20.01
CA VAL A 516 12.67 -50.86 -19.92
C VAL A 516 13.05 -50.48 -18.49
N ILE A 517 12.22 -49.69 -17.80
CA ILE A 517 12.46 -49.30 -16.40
C ILE A 517 12.39 -50.53 -15.48
N ALA A 518 11.41 -51.41 -15.68
CA ALA A 518 11.27 -52.66 -14.93
C ALA A 518 12.53 -53.53 -15.06
N ASP A 519 13.04 -53.68 -16.29
CA ASP A 519 14.24 -54.48 -16.59
C ASP A 519 15.52 -53.81 -16.04
N GLU A 520 15.67 -52.50 -16.22
CA GLU A 520 16.86 -51.73 -15.80
C GLU A 520 16.99 -51.65 -14.28
N PHE A 521 15.88 -51.41 -13.58
CA PHE A 521 15.87 -51.24 -12.13
C PHE A 521 15.47 -52.50 -11.37
N LYS A 522 15.25 -53.63 -12.07
CA LYS A 522 14.80 -54.93 -11.52
C LYS A 522 13.58 -54.79 -10.62
N ARG A 523 12.60 -54.03 -11.08
CA ARG A 523 11.34 -53.78 -10.36
C ARG A 523 10.19 -54.38 -11.13
N THR A 524 9.25 -54.99 -10.42
CA THR A 524 7.95 -55.34 -11.00
C THR A 524 7.12 -54.07 -11.06
N MET A 525 7.38 -53.25 -12.08
CA MET A 525 6.53 -52.12 -12.35
C MET A 525 5.26 -52.64 -13.02
N ASN A 526 4.16 -52.47 -12.31
CA ASN A 526 2.85 -52.64 -12.91
C ASN A 526 2.71 -51.47 -13.91
N PHE A 527 2.34 -51.76 -15.16
CA PHE A 527 2.55 -50.91 -16.36
C PHE A 527 1.68 -49.61 -16.42
N TYR A 528 1.42 -49.00 -15.27
CA TYR A 528 0.67 -47.76 -15.07
C TYR A 528 1.56 -46.53 -15.23
#